data_AF-K0B0A4-F1
#
_entry.id   AF-K0B0A4-F1
#
_cell.length_a   1.000
_cell.length_b   1.000
_cell.length_c   1.000
_cell.angle_alpha   90.00
_cell.angle_beta   90.00
_cell.angle_gamma   90.00
#
_symmetry.space_group_name_H-M   'P 1'
#
loop_
_entity.id
_entity.type
_entity.pdbx_description
1 polymer ?
#
loop_
_entity_poly.entity_id
_entity_poly.type
_entity_poly.pdbx_seq_one_letter_code
_entity_poly.pdbx_strand_id
1 'polypeptide(L)'
;MKKYYRNYIIIFLIIIGTVIVFREINIDKYKKIKSTNLSKENINGVYLMQKYDAIKIENIFGELFSKSEDKDYSNYIYSPVSLKVDRDNNIIGIYTVKIDTSLKTTKGITKGISSEDVEKAYGNNFLKKEYSDFMGSSDGYFITYADKNNKIRLSFEFNEHSNWEVCNISFYKY
;
A
#
# COMPACT_ATOMS: atom_id res chain seq x y z
N MET A 1 28.69 -46.70 18.35
CA MET A 1 27.32 -46.17 18.15
C MET A 1 27.07 -44.79 18.79
N LYS A 2 27.42 -44.51 20.05
CA LYS A 2 27.15 -43.20 20.71
C LYS A 2 27.72 -41.95 20.01
N LYS A 3 28.87 -42.05 19.33
CA LYS A 3 29.56 -40.91 18.70
C LYS A 3 28.81 -40.37 17.46
N TYR A 4 28.12 -41.24 16.73
CA TYR A 4 27.34 -40.87 15.54
C TYR A 4 26.07 -40.11 15.92
N TYR A 5 25.34 -40.57 16.94
CA TYR A 5 24.15 -39.87 17.46
C TYR A 5 24.45 -38.45 17.96
N ARG A 6 25.62 -38.24 18.59
CA ARG A 6 26.05 -36.91 19.05
C ARG A 6 26.23 -35.93 17.89
N ASN A 7 26.78 -36.40 16.75
CA ASN A 7 26.98 -35.55 15.58
C ASN A 7 25.64 -35.22 14.88
N TYR A 8 24.70 -36.15 14.82
CA TYR A 8 23.36 -35.88 14.28
C TYR A 8 22.57 -34.86 15.11
N ILE A 9 22.69 -34.91 16.45
CA ILE A 9 22.04 -33.92 17.34
C ILE A 9 22.61 -32.51 17.10
N ILE A 10 23.93 -32.38 16.95
CA ILE A 10 24.56 -31.08 16.68
C ILE A 10 24.10 -30.51 15.34
N ILE A 11 24.07 -31.33 14.29
CA ILE A 11 23.59 -30.91 12.96
C ILE A 11 22.12 -30.48 13.01
N PHE A 12 21.28 -31.24 13.71
CA PHE A 12 19.87 -30.91 13.89
C PHE A 12 19.66 -29.57 14.63
N LEU A 13 20.45 -29.30 15.68
CA LEU A 13 20.41 -28.02 16.40
C LEU A 13 20.89 -26.85 15.55
N ILE A 14 21.89 -27.04 14.68
CA ILE A 14 22.34 -26.01 13.73
C ILE A 14 21.24 -25.69 12.72
N ILE A 15 20.55 -26.71 12.18
CA ILE A 15 19.44 -26.52 11.23
C ILE A 15 18.26 -25.79 11.90
N ILE A 16 17.91 -26.15 13.14
CA ILE A 16 16.86 -25.43 13.88
C ILE A 16 17.28 -23.98 14.14
N GLY A 17 18.53 -23.75 14.54
CA GLY A 17 19.07 -22.42 14.78
C GLY A 17 19.01 -21.54 13.53
N THR A 18 19.39 -22.05 12.36
CA THR A 18 19.31 -21.28 11.11
C THR A 18 17.87 -20.99 10.71
N VAL A 19 16.94 -21.93 10.86
CA VAL A 19 15.51 -21.70 10.57
C VAL A 19 14.89 -20.63 11.47
N ILE A 20 15.26 -20.58 12.76
CA ILE A 20 14.78 -19.55 13.70
C ILE A 20 15.34 -18.17 13.33
N VAL A 21 16.65 -18.07 13.04
CA VAL A 21 17.31 -16.82 12.64
C VAL A 21 16.75 -16.29 11.31
N PHE A 22 16.52 -17.17 10.32
CA PHE A 22 15.89 -16.80 9.04
C PHE A 22 14.44 -16.33 9.21
N ARG A 23 13.69 -16.87 10.18
CA ARG A 23 12.34 -16.39 10.51
C ARG A 23 12.36 -15.00 11.14
N GLU A 24 13.32 -14.70 12.01
CA GLU A 24 13.42 -13.38 12.65
C GLU A 24 13.91 -12.28 11.71
N ILE A 25 14.83 -12.59 10.80
CA ILE A 25 15.31 -11.61 9.79
C ILE A 25 14.18 -11.18 8.84
N ASN A 26 13.20 -12.07 8.61
CA ASN A 26 12.02 -11.81 7.77
C ASN A 26 10.85 -11.16 8.53
N ILE A 27 11.03 -10.73 9.79
CA ILE A 27 10.02 -9.94 10.50
C ILE A 27 9.80 -8.61 9.75
N ASP A 28 8.67 -8.56 9.03
CA ASP A 28 8.05 -7.44 8.32
C ASP A 28 8.84 -6.13 8.40
N LYS A 29 9.50 -5.72 7.32
CA LYS A 29 10.11 -4.38 7.21
C LYS A 29 9.12 -3.26 7.60
N TYR A 30 7.82 -3.48 7.42
CA TYR A 30 6.72 -2.62 7.87
C TYR A 30 6.63 -2.43 9.39
N LYS A 31 7.08 -3.39 10.21
CA LYS A 31 7.09 -3.25 11.68
C LYS A 31 8.17 -2.28 12.14
N LYS A 32 9.24 -2.10 11.37
CA LYS A 32 10.40 -1.26 11.73
C LYS A 32 10.24 0.22 11.38
N ILE A 33 9.39 0.58 10.41
CA ILE A 33 9.12 2.01 10.10
C ILE A 33 8.36 2.68 11.23
N LYS A 34 8.63 3.98 11.49
CA LYS A 34 7.85 4.76 12.46
C LYS A 34 6.43 4.98 11.93
N SER A 35 5.48 5.21 12.85
CA SER A 35 4.09 5.49 12.48
C SER A 35 3.97 6.92 11.94
N THR A 36 3.30 7.09 10.81
CA THR A 36 2.85 8.39 10.30
C THR A 36 1.37 8.54 10.62
N ASN A 37 0.94 9.69 11.14
CA ASN A 37 -0.48 9.94 11.39
C ASN A 37 -1.20 10.17 10.05
N LEU A 38 -2.07 9.23 9.67
CA LEU A 38 -2.87 9.27 8.44
C LEU A 38 -4.38 9.31 8.75
N SER A 39 -4.77 9.58 10.00
CA SER A 39 -6.17 9.57 10.45
C SER A 39 -7.10 10.52 9.69
N LYS A 40 -6.57 11.60 9.12
CA LYS A 40 -7.30 12.59 8.32
C LYS A 40 -6.98 12.50 6.83
N GLU A 41 -6.23 11.48 6.41
CA GLU A 41 -5.83 11.35 5.02
C GLU A 41 -7.03 10.92 4.15
N ASN A 42 -7.10 11.46 2.93
CA ASN A 42 -8.21 11.26 2.00
C ASN A 42 -7.76 11.55 0.57
N ILE A 43 -8.57 11.14 -0.40
CA ILE A 43 -8.45 11.59 -1.79
C ILE A 43 -9.70 12.38 -2.14
N ASN A 44 -9.55 13.67 -2.47
CA ASN A 44 -10.65 14.57 -2.81
C ASN A 44 -11.82 14.56 -1.79
N GLY A 45 -11.52 14.42 -0.49
CA GLY A 45 -12.52 14.37 0.58
C GLY A 45 -13.16 13.00 0.82
N VAL A 46 -12.67 11.94 0.16
CA VAL A 46 -13.10 10.55 0.38
C VAL A 46 -12.12 9.88 1.33
N TYR A 47 -12.61 9.53 2.52
CA TYR A 47 -11.82 8.96 3.62
C TYR A 47 -11.94 7.44 3.67
N LEU A 48 -10.92 6.77 4.20
CA LEU A 48 -11.09 5.39 4.68
C LEU A 48 -12.06 5.36 5.87
N MET A 49 -12.73 4.23 6.02
CA MET A 49 -13.75 3.94 7.05
C MET A 49 -15.01 4.82 7.00
N GLN A 50 -15.12 5.78 6.07
CA GLN A 50 -16.40 6.45 5.84
C GLN A 50 -17.39 5.46 5.19
N LYS A 51 -18.69 5.67 5.43
CA LYS A 51 -19.72 4.91 4.72
C LYS A 51 -19.69 5.24 3.24
N TYR A 52 -19.78 4.19 2.43
CA TYR A 52 -19.94 4.34 0.99
C TYR A 52 -21.33 4.90 0.68
N ASP A 53 -21.35 5.97 -0.12
CA ASP A 53 -22.53 6.68 -0.59
C ASP A 53 -22.33 6.94 -2.08
N ALA A 54 -23.06 6.20 -2.92
CA ALA A 54 -22.88 6.24 -4.36
C ALA A 54 -23.06 7.66 -4.93
N ILE A 55 -24.07 8.41 -4.47
CA ILE A 55 -24.36 9.76 -4.97
C ILE A 55 -23.21 10.70 -4.63
N LYS A 56 -22.72 10.64 -3.38
CA LYS A 56 -21.58 11.47 -2.95
C LYS A 56 -20.33 11.13 -3.75
N ILE A 57 -20.06 9.84 -3.97
CA ILE A 57 -18.88 9.39 -4.71
C ILE A 57 -18.96 9.80 -6.18
N GLU A 58 -20.13 9.67 -6.81
CA GLU A 58 -20.34 10.05 -8.21
C GLU A 58 -20.14 11.55 -8.44
N ASN A 59 -20.57 12.38 -7.48
CA ASN A 59 -20.31 13.82 -7.52
C ASN A 59 -18.81 14.18 -7.43
N ILE A 60 -17.96 13.30 -6.90
CA ILE A 60 -16.52 13.54 -6.73
C ILE A 60 -15.71 12.93 -7.87
N PHE A 61 -16.01 11.69 -8.26
CA PHE A 61 -15.20 10.90 -9.21
C PHE A 61 -15.88 10.63 -10.55
N GLY A 62 -17.12 11.09 -10.75
CA GLY A 62 -17.91 10.80 -11.95
C GLY A 62 -18.68 9.49 -11.85
N GLU A 63 -19.30 9.07 -12.94
CA GLU A 63 -20.21 7.90 -12.97
C GLU A 63 -19.49 6.58 -12.65
N LEU A 64 -20.21 5.66 -12.01
CA LEU A 64 -19.74 4.31 -11.78
C LEU A 64 -19.52 3.59 -13.12
N PHE A 65 -18.28 3.21 -13.39
CA PHE A 65 -17.91 2.46 -14.60
C PHE A 65 -18.21 0.98 -14.46
N SER A 66 -17.83 0.37 -13.33
CA SER A 66 -18.10 -1.04 -13.08
C SER A 66 -18.05 -1.40 -11.59
N LYS A 67 -18.69 -2.52 -11.26
CA LYS A 67 -18.69 -3.10 -9.91
C LYS A 67 -18.33 -4.58 -9.99
N SER A 68 -17.51 -5.04 -9.05
CA SER A 68 -17.30 -6.47 -8.80
C SER A 68 -17.50 -6.79 -7.32
N GLU A 69 -17.97 -8.00 -7.05
CA GLU A 69 -18.22 -8.49 -5.69
C GLU A 69 -17.32 -9.67 -5.41
N ASP A 70 -16.63 -9.61 -4.27
CA ASP A 70 -15.87 -10.70 -3.68
C ASP A 70 -16.59 -11.17 -2.42
N LYS A 71 -16.12 -12.27 -1.85
CA LYS A 71 -16.69 -12.78 -0.59
C LYS A 71 -16.68 -11.70 0.48
N ASP A 72 -15.59 -10.96 0.67
CA ASP A 72 -15.43 -10.09 1.85
C ASP A 72 -15.61 -8.59 1.55
N TYR A 73 -15.72 -8.21 0.29
CA TYR A 73 -15.81 -6.80 -0.13
C TYR A 73 -16.38 -6.67 -1.55
N SER A 74 -16.73 -5.44 -1.93
CA SER A 74 -17.02 -5.05 -3.31
C SER A 74 -15.97 -4.07 -3.81
N ASN A 75 -15.62 -4.12 -5.09
CA ASN A 75 -14.85 -3.07 -5.76
C ASN A 75 -15.79 -2.24 -6.64
N TYR A 76 -15.70 -0.92 -6.54
CA TYR A 76 -16.43 0.05 -7.33
C TYR A 76 -15.43 0.89 -8.12
N ILE A 77 -15.48 0.81 -9.45
CA ILE A 77 -14.56 1.52 -10.32
C ILE A 77 -15.26 2.77 -10.84
N TYR A 78 -14.74 3.92 -10.45
CA TYR A 78 -15.14 5.26 -10.87
C TYR A 78 -13.95 5.89 -11.58
N SER A 79 -13.78 5.75 -12.91
CA SER A 79 -12.56 6.29 -13.56
C SER A 79 -12.42 7.80 -13.25
N PRO A 80 -11.46 8.23 -12.42
CA PRO A 80 -10.08 7.69 -12.30
C PRO A 80 -9.69 6.85 -11.05
N VAL A 81 -10.61 6.51 -10.14
CA VAL A 81 -10.41 5.79 -8.86
C VAL A 81 -11.13 4.43 -8.84
N SER A 82 -10.59 3.47 -8.07
CA SER A 82 -11.27 2.26 -7.62
C SER A 82 -11.42 2.30 -6.10
N LEU A 83 -12.63 2.04 -5.61
CA LEU A 83 -12.96 1.96 -4.18
C LEU A 83 -13.20 0.51 -3.79
N LYS A 84 -12.59 0.09 -2.69
CA LYS A 84 -12.88 -1.19 -2.04
C LYS A 84 -13.76 -0.95 -0.82
N VAL A 85 -14.92 -1.61 -0.78
CA VAL A 85 -15.95 -1.41 0.24
C VAL A 85 -16.23 -2.74 0.95
N ASP A 86 -16.17 -2.76 2.28
CA ASP A 86 -16.45 -3.96 3.06
C ASP A 86 -17.96 -4.27 3.15
N ARG A 87 -18.32 -5.41 3.75
CA ARG A 87 -19.72 -5.82 3.95
C ARG A 87 -20.52 -4.90 4.87
N ASP A 88 -19.85 -4.12 5.71
CA ASP A 88 -20.46 -3.13 6.58
C ASP A 88 -20.64 -1.78 5.85
N ASN A 89 -20.40 -1.75 4.53
CA ASN A 89 -20.50 -0.57 3.68
C ASN A 89 -19.49 0.54 4.03
N ASN A 90 -18.32 0.18 4.58
CA ASN A 90 -17.21 1.12 4.80
C ASN A 90 -16.22 1.07 3.64
N ILE A 91 -15.69 2.23 3.24
CA ILE A 91 -14.59 2.30 2.27
C ILE A 91 -13.30 1.87 2.97
N ILE A 92 -12.77 0.71 2.61
CA ILE A 92 -11.54 0.11 3.17
C ILE A 92 -10.33 0.23 2.23
N GLY A 93 -10.55 0.66 0.98
CA GLY A 93 -9.48 0.94 0.02
C GLY A 93 -9.85 2.01 -1.00
N ILE A 94 -8.88 2.82 -1.40
CA ILE A 94 -8.97 3.81 -2.47
C ILE A 94 -7.71 3.66 -3.33
N TYR A 95 -7.87 3.45 -4.63
CA TYR A 95 -6.77 3.22 -5.57
C TYR A 95 -6.94 4.09 -6.79
N THR A 96 -5.95 4.89 -7.17
CA THR A 96 -6.00 5.60 -8.45
C THR A 96 -5.72 4.61 -9.57
N VAL A 97 -6.60 4.51 -10.57
CA VAL A 97 -6.48 3.57 -11.70
C VAL A 97 -6.13 4.24 -13.02
N LYS A 98 -6.30 5.56 -13.13
CA LYS A 98 -5.94 6.35 -14.33
C LYS A 98 -5.10 7.56 -13.96
N ILE A 99 -4.28 8.05 -14.89
CA ILE A 99 -3.56 9.32 -14.72
C ILE A 99 -4.59 10.45 -14.73
N ASP A 100 -4.77 11.10 -13.59
CA ASP A 100 -5.64 12.26 -13.40
C ASP A 100 -5.04 13.16 -12.31
N THR A 101 -4.71 14.40 -12.69
CA THR A 101 -4.09 15.41 -11.82
C THR A 101 -5.09 16.13 -10.93
N SER A 102 -6.40 15.94 -11.14
CA SER A 102 -7.44 16.48 -10.26
C SER A 102 -7.56 15.71 -8.94
N LEU A 103 -7.02 14.48 -8.87
CA LEU A 103 -6.97 13.68 -7.66
C LEU A 103 -5.82 14.14 -6.76
N LYS A 104 -6.15 14.60 -5.55
CA LYS A 104 -5.18 15.05 -4.56
C LYS A 104 -5.40 14.41 -3.21
N THR A 105 -4.30 14.10 -2.54
CA THR A 105 -4.28 13.77 -1.12
C THR A 105 -4.59 15.01 -0.27
N THR A 106 -4.79 14.84 1.03
CA THR A 106 -4.97 15.94 2.00
C THR A 106 -3.79 16.91 1.99
N LYS A 107 -2.59 16.39 1.72
CA LYS A 107 -1.35 17.17 1.63
C LYS A 107 -1.08 17.73 0.24
N GLY A 108 -2.06 17.65 -0.68
CA GLY A 108 -1.94 18.18 -2.03
C GLY A 108 -1.13 17.32 -2.99
N ILE A 109 -0.70 16.11 -2.60
CA ILE A 109 0.00 15.22 -3.53
C ILE A 109 -0.96 14.71 -4.60
N THR A 110 -0.63 14.95 -5.87
CA THR A 110 -1.30 14.46 -7.07
C THR A 110 -0.40 13.50 -7.85
N LYS A 111 -0.92 12.88 -8.90
CA LYS A 111 -0.06 12.21 -9.89
C LYS A 111 0.89 13.20 -10.57
N GLY A 112 2.08 12.74 -10.93
CA GLY A 112 3.14 13.54 -11.55
C GLY A 112 3.94 14.43 -10.60
N ILE A 113 3.81 14.25 -9.28
CA ILE A 113 4.65 14.90 -8.26
C ILE A 113 5.84 14.00 -7.91
N SER A 114 6.97 14.60 -7.52
CA SER A 114 8.22 13.87 -7.31
C SER A 114 8.25 13.12 -6.00
N SER A 115 9.16 12.15 -5.89
CA SER A 115 9.41 11.47 -4.62
C SER A 115 9.84 12.45 -3.53
N GLU A 116 10.66 13.44 -3.86
CA GLU A 116 11.14 14.45 -2.90
C GLU A 116 9.98 15.26 -2.32
N ASP A 117 9.00 15.63 -3.14
CA ASP A 117 7.82 16.37 -2.69
C ASP A 117 6.90 15.50 -1.81
N VAL A 118 6.78 14.22 -2.13
CA VAL A 118 6.09 13.24 -1.25
C VAL A 118 6.80 13.13 0.10
N GLU A 119 8.12 12.98 0.11
CA GLU A 119 8.92 12.92 1.33
C GLU A 119 8.84 14.21 2.14
N LYS A 120 8.85 15.37 1.47
CA LYS A 120 8.67 16.68 2.11
C LYS A 120 7.29 16.80 2.76
N ALA A 121 6.23 16.29 2.12
CA ALA A 121 4.88 16.34 2.65
C ALA A 121 4.65 15.36 3.81
N TYR A 122 5.23 14.16 3.78
CA TYR A 122 4.93 13.08 4.74
C TYR A 122 6.06 12.75 5.71
N GLY A 123 7.25 13.31 5.51
CA GLY A 123 8.45 13.08 6.30
C GLY A 123 9.15 11.76 5.96
N ASN A 124 10.21 11.44 6.69
CA ASN A 124 11.11 10.33 6.33
C ASN A 124 10.72 8.97 6.97
N ASN A 125 9.46 8.83 7.41
CA ASN A 125 8.96 7.63 8.10
C ASN A 125 8.34 6.62 7.12
N PHE A 126 8.93 6.42 5.96
CA PHE A 126 8.42 5.52 4.92
C PHE A 126 9.26 4.27 4.76
N LEU A 127 8.66 3.27 4.10
CA LEU A 127 9.35 2.14 3.52
C LEU A 127 9.45 2.36 2.01
N LYS A 128 10.67 2.30 1.46
CA LYS A 128 10.89 2.16 0.01
C LYS A 128 10.93 0.69 -0.36
N LYS A 129 10.15 0.29 -1.35
CA LYS A 129 10.17 -1.07 -1.92
C LYS A 129 10.27 -0.99 -3.44
N GLU A 130 11.43 -1.36 -3.95
CA GLU A 130 11.66 -1.53 -5.39
C GLU A 130 10.95 -2.79 -5.90
N TYR A 131 10.50 -2.72 -7.15
CA TYR A 131 10.00 -3.83 -7.92
C TYR A 131 10.58 -3.74 -9.32
N SER A 132 10.79 -4.90 -9.92
CA SER A 132 11.25 -5.03 -11.28
C SER A 132 10.47 -6.14 -11.96
N ASP A 133 10.11 -5.92 -13.22
CA ASP A 133 9.59 -7.00 -14.06
C ASP A 133 10.73 -7.64 -14.86
N PHE A 134 10.55 -8.88 -15.33
CA PHE A 134 11.60 -9.61 -16.04
C PHE A 134 12.10 -8.89 -17.32
N MET A 135 11.30 -7.99 -17.88
CA MET A 135 11.62 -7.24 -19.10
C MET A 135 12.13 -5.81 -18.81
N GLY A 136 12.19 -5.40 -17.54
CA GLY A 136 12.51 -4.05 -17.10
C GLY A 136 11.40 -3.02 -17.35
N SER A 137 10.38 -3.30 -18.16
CA SER A 137 9.43 -2.31 -18.69
C SER A 137 8.52 -1.65 -17.66
N SER A 138 8.44 -2.25 -16.47
CA SER A 138 7.63 -1.77 -15.35
C SER A 138 8.47 -1.61 -14.09
N ASP A 139 9.78 -1.41 -14.22
CA ASP A 139 10.64 -1.17 -13.07
C ASP A 139 10.22 0.10 -12.33
N GLY A 140 10.31 0.06 -11.01
CA GLY A 140 9.78 1.12 -10.18
C GLY A 140 9.95 0.87 -8.70
N TYR A 141 9.36 1.75 -7.91
CA TYR A 141 9.33 1.59 -6.48
C TYR A 141 8.08 2.18 -5.85
N PHE A 142 7.77 1.68 -4.66
CA PHE A 142 6.75 2.24 -3.79
C PHE A 142 7.41 3.00 -2.65
N ILE A 143 6.91 4.20 -2.35
CA ILE A 143 7.08 4.87 -1.05
C ILE A 143 5.82 4.60 -0.23
N THR A 144 5.95 3.91 0.89
CA THR A 144 4.81 3.51 1.74
C THR A 144 4.92 4.07 3.15
N TYR A 145 3.91 4.81 3.57
CA TYR A 145 3.70 5.26 4.93
C TYR A 145 2.71 4.35 5.65
N ALA A 146 2.92 4.10 6.93
CA ALA A 146 2.00 3.32 7.76
C ALA A 146 1.57 4.11 8.99
N ASP A 147 0.27 4.18 9.21
CA ASP A 147 -0.32 4.55 10.49
C ASP A 147 -0.64 3.29 11.27
N LYS A 148 0.20 2.96 12.25
CA LYS A 148 0.06 1.73 13.03
C LYS A 148 -1.11 1.80 14.01
N ASN A 149 -1.46 3.00 14.48
CA ASN A 149 -2.56 3.20 15.42
C ASN A 149 -3.90 3.02 14.71
N ASN A 150 -4.02 3.61 13.52
CA ASN A 150 -5.23 3.52 12.71
C ASN A 150 -5.21 2.35 11.73
N LYS A 151 -4.14 1.55 11.66
CA LYS A 151 -3.94 0.45 10.71
C LYS A 151 -4.19 0.85 9.26
N ILE A 152 -3.62 1.97 8.85
CA ILE A 152 -3.77 2.54 7.52
C ILE A 152 -2.42 2.51 6.81
N ARG A 153 -2.42 2.24 5.51
CA ARG A 153 -1.26 2.43 4.63
C ARG A 153 -1.59 3.39 3.51
N LEU A 154 -0.63 4.25 3.22
CA LEU A 154 -0.62 5.13 2.05
C LEU A 154 0.62 4.81 1.24
N SER A 155 0.45 4.43 -0.02
CA SER A 155 1.55 4.10 -0.92
C SER A 155 1.49 4.93 -2.19
N PHE A 156 2.65 5.43 -2.58
CA PHE A 156 2.90 6.13 -3.83
C PHE A 156 3.77 5.26 -4.72
N GLU A 157 3.30 4.94 -5.91
CA GLU A 157 4.06 4.19 -6.92
C GLU A 157 4.77 5.15 -7.86
N PHE A 158 6.03 4.85 -8.17
CA PHE A 158 6.87 5.54 -9.13
C PHE A 158 7.38 4.52 -10.14
N ASN A 159 7.17 4.77 -11.43
CA ASN A 159 7.62 3.90 -12.51
C ASN A 159 8.80 4.58 -13.23
N GLU A 160 9.93 3.89 -13.32
CA GLU A 160 11.19 4.41 -13.86
C GLU A 160 11.17 4.60 -15.39
N HIS A 161 10.21 3.98 -16.07
CA HIS A 161 10.02 4.06 -17.53
C HIS A 161 8.84 4.95 -17.94
N SER A 162 8.16 5.55 -16.97
CA SER A 162 7.13 6.55 -17.17
C SER A 162 7.76 7.95 -17.14
N ASN A 163 7.37 8.83 -18.07
CA ASN A 163 7.69 10.27 -17.97
C ASN A 163 6.96 10.96 -16.81
N TRP A 164 6.15 10.21 -16.05
CA TRP A 164 5.38 10.68 -14.91
C TRP A 164 5.96 10.13 -13.61
N GLU A 165 6.14 11.00 -12.62
CA GLU A 165 6.68 10.67 -11.29
C GLU A 165 5.70 9.80 -10.48
N VAL A 166 4.88 10.35 -9.56
CA VAL A 166 3.82 9.55 -8.91
C VAL A 166 2.86 9.01 -9.98
N CYS A 167 2.91 7.70 -10.18
CA CYS A 167 2.13 6.94 -11.14
C CYS A 167 0.80 6.51 -10.54
N ASN A 168 0.77 6.05 -9.28
CA ASN A 168 -0.43 5.66 -8.57
C ASN A 168 -0.37 6.01 -7.08
N ILE A 169 -1.54 6.34 -6.52
CA ILE A 169 -1.75 6.54 -5.09
C ILE A 169 -2.70 5.45 -4.63
N SER A 170 -2.34 4.76 -3.55
CA SER A 170 -3.20 3.75 -2.93
C SER A 170 -3.30 3.96 -1.44
N PHE A 171 -4.51 3.80 -0.93
CA PHE A 171 -4.86 4.01 0.46
C PHE A 171 -5.67 2.82 0.95
N TYR A 172 -5.24 2.14 2.02
CA TYR A 172 -5.87 0.88 2.45
C TYR A 172 -5.84 0.66 3.96
N LYS A 173 -6.91 0.06 4.49
CA LYS A 173 -7.08 -0.37 5.88
C LYS A 173 -6.71 -1.85 6.04
N TYR A 174 -5.76 -2.16 6.93
CA TYR A 174 -5.27 -3.53 7.19
C TYR A 174 -5.49 -4.03 8.63
#